data_AF-A0A158KWR5-F1
#
_entry.id   AF-A0A158KWR5-F1
#
_cell.length_a   1.000
_cell.length_b   1.000
_cell.length_c   1.000
_cell.angle_alpha   90.00
_cell.angle_beta   90.00
_cell.angle_gamma   90.00
#
_symmetry.space_group_name_H-M   'P 1'
#
loop_
_entity.id
_entity.type
_entity.pdbx_description
1 polymer ?
#
loop_
_entity_poly.entity_id
_entity_poly.type
_entity_poly.pdbx_seq_one_letter_code
_entity_poly.pdbx_strand_id
1 'polypeptide(L)' 'MLAYGGTYSVSPGRVVHHIDIEWDGRRVGIDQVRFYTIDGDTLSIKTEPNKSPVDGREGVGILTFVRVKGSRPQ' A
#
# COMPACT_ATOMS: atom_id res chain seq x y z
N MET A 1 6.95 7.78 10.31
CA MET A 1 7.22 6.56 9.51
C MET A 1 5.92 5.76 9.49
N LEU A 2 5.39 5.40 8.32
CA LEU A 2 4.24 4.49 8.23
C LEU A 2 4.77 3.12 7.80
N ALA A 3 4.62 2.11 8.65
CA ALA A 3 5.02 0.74 8.34
C ALA A 3 4.03 -0.23 9.00
N TYR A 4 3.73 -1.31 8.28
CA TYR A 4 2.90 -2.40 8.76
C TYR A 4 3.35 -3.71 8.14
N GLY A 5 2.94 -4.82 8.75
CA GLY A 5 3.19 -6.17 8.29
C GLY A 5 1.97 -7.05 8.51
N GLY A 6 1.87 -8.10 7.69
CA GLY A 6 0.82 -9.11 7.77
C GLY A 6 0.63 -9.81 6.43
N THR A 7 -0.46 -10.58 6.34
CA THR A 7 -0.83 -11.26 5.10
C THR A 7 -1.55 -10.33 4.13
N TYR A 8 -1.71 -10.76 2.88
CA TYR A 8 -2.47 -10.01 1.89
C TYR A 8 -3.18 -10.93 0.91
N SER A 9 -4.30 -10.43 0.39
CA SER A 9 -5.08 -11.06 -0.68
C SER A 9 -5.05 -10.17 -1.93
N VAL A 10 -4.84 -10.77 -3.11
CA VAL A 10 -4.77 -10.04 -4.39
C VAL A 10 -5.92 -10.45 -5.29
N SER A 11 -6.52 -9.45 -5.92
CA SER A 11 -7.46 -9.59 -7.02
C SER A 11 -7.07 -8.60 -8.13
N PRO A 12 -7.58 -8.73 -9.36
CA PRO A 12 -7.22 -7.82 -10.44
C PRO A 12 -7.41 -6.34 -10.04
N GLY A 13 -6.31 -5.58 -10.04
CA GLY A 13 -6.29 -4.14 -9.73
C GLY A 13 -6.49 -3.78 -8.26
N ARG A 14 -6.57 -4.75 -7.34
CA ARG A 14 -6.81 -4.52 -5.91
C ARG A 14 -6.02 -5.49 -5.04
N VAL A 15 -5.38 -4.96 -4.00
CA VAL A 15 -4.78 -5.74 -2.91
C VAL A 15 -5.43 -5.34 -1.59
N VAL A 16 -5.73 -6.33 -0.75
CA VAL A 16 -6.21 -6.16 0.62
C VAL A 16 -5.13 -6.66 1.55
N HIS A 17 -4.62 -5.78 2.40
CA HIS A 17 -3.66 -6.13 3.44
C HIS A 17 -4.40 -6.43 4.74
N HIS A 18 -4.13 -7.60 5.33
CA HIS A 18 -4.62 -7.99 6.65
C HIS A 18 -3.54 -7.61 7.66
N ILE A 19 -3.74 -6.52 8.40
CA ILE A 19 -2.68 -5.92 9.22
C ILE A 19 -2.56 -6.66 10.55
N ASP A 20 -1.42 -7.31 10.76
CA ASP A 20 -1.08 -8.01 12.00
C ASP A 20 -0.22 -7.14 12.94
N ILE A 21 0.58 -6.22 12.37
CA ILE A 21 1.43 -5.27 13.11
C ILE A 21 1.51 -3.93 12.37
N GLU A 22 1.47 -2.81 13.11
CA GLU A 22 1.60 -1.45 12.57
C GLU A 22 2.40 -0.57 13.55
N TRP A 23 3.13 0.41 13.02
CA TRP A 23 3.97 1.34 13.79
C TRP A 23 3.24 2.08 14.94
N ASP A 24 1.95 2.43 14.81
CA ASP A 24 1.15 3.07 15.87
C ASP A 24 -0.06 2.23 16.33
N GLY A 25 -0.16 1.00 15.84
CA GLY A 25 -1.14 -0.01 16.26
C GLY A 25 -2.61 0.29 15.93
N ARG A 26 -2.94 1.43 15.29
CA ARG A 26 -4.33 1.88 15.11
C ARG A 26 -5.13 1.05 14.11
N ARG A 27 -4.45 0.33 13.21
CA ARG A 27 -5.04 -0.47 12.14
C ARG A 27 -4.78 -1.97 12.31
N VAL A 28 -4.25 -2.41 13.45
CA VAL A 28 -4.11 -3.85 13.73
C VAL A 28 -5.49 -4.51 13.71
N GLY A 29 -5.63 -5.62 12.99
CA GLY A 29 -6.89 -6.31 12.76
C GLY A 29 -7.82 -5.65 11.74
N ILE A 30 -7.38 -4.56 11.08
CA ILE A 30 -8.17 -3.88 10.04
C ILE A 30 -7.65 -4.24 8.66
N ASP A 31 -8.58 -4.59 7.77
CA ASP A 31 -8.30 -4.74 6.35
C ASP A 31 -8.01 -3.39 5.70
N GLN A 32 -6.85 -3.29 5.07
CA GLN A 32 -6.43 -2.09 4.39
C GLN A 32 -6.43 -2.30 2.87
N VAL A 33 -7.39 -1.66 2.20
CA VAL A 33 -7.57 -1.78 0.76
C VAL A 33 -6.66 -0.82 0.00
N ARG A 34 -6.09 -1.33 -1.09
CA ARG A 34 -5.30 -0.58 -2.05
C ARG A 34 -5.68 -0.96 -3.47
N PHE A 35 -5.68 0.01 -4.36
CA PHE A 35 -5.81 -0.20 -5.79
C PHE A 35 -4.44 -0.14 -6.42
N TYR A 36 -4.16 -0.98 -7.42
CA TYR A 36 -2.86 -0.98 -8.06
C TYR A 36 -2.95 -1.09 -9.58
N THR A 37 -1.95 -0.53 -10.24
CA THR A 37 -1.66 -0.76 -11.66
C THR A 37 -0.20 -1.15 -11.81
N ILE A 38 0.07 -2.05 -12.75
CA ILE A 38 1.44 -2.41 -13.13
C ILE A 38 1.59 -2.05 -14.61
N ASP A 39 2.59 -1.24 -14.91
CA ASP A 39 2.99 -0.88 -16.27
C ASP A 39 4.50 -1.14 -16.42
N GLY A 40 4.84 -2.24 -17.09
CA GLY A 40 6.21 -2.74 -17.20
C GLY A 40 6.85 -2.97 -15.82
N ASP A 41 7.89 -2.18 -15.52
CA ASP A 41 8.62 -2.23 -14.25
C ASP A 41 8.04 -1.28 -13.18
N THR A 42 6.97 -0.54 -13.48
CA THR A 42 6.37 0.43 -12.56
C THR A 42 5.12 -0.14 -11.90
N LEU A 43 5.10 -0.11 -10.57
CA LEU A 43 3.92 -0.40 -9.74
C LEU A 43 3.40 0.91 -9.16
N SER A 44 2.15 1.26 -9.44
CA SER A 44 1.44 2.34 -8.77
C SER A 44 0.43 1.76 -7.80
N ILE A 45 0.44 2.24 -6.56
CA ILE A 45 -0.50 1.86 -5.50
C ILE A 45 -1.24 3.11 -5.03
N LYS A 46 -2.57 3.03 -5.00
CA LYS A 46 -3.47 4.10 -4.58
C LYS A 46 -4.26 3.69 -3.35
N THR A 47 -4.39 4.59 -2.37
CA THR A 47 -5.26 4.38 -1.20
C THR A 47 -6.74 4.61 -1.55
N GLU A 48 -7.63 4.12 -0.70
CA GLU A 48 -8.98 4.67 -0.65
C GLU A 48 -8.94 6.18 -0.33
N PRO A 49 -9.95 6.96 -0.76
CA PRO A 49 -10.10 8.33 -0.32
C PRO A 49 -10.14 8.42 1.20
N ASN A 50 -9.36 9.32 1.77
CA ASN A 50 -9.36 9.57 3.20
C ASN A 50 -9.24 11.05 3.51
N LYS A 51 -9.72 11.44 4.70
CA LYS A 51 -9.57 12.81 5.19
C LYS A 51 -8.17 13.00 5.74
N SER A 52 -7.51 14.05 5.26
CA SER A 52 -6.26 14.56 5.81
C SER A 52 -6.45 14.89 7.30
N PRO A 53 -5.58 14.40 8.20
CA PRO A 53 -5.65 14.77 9.61
C PRO A 53 -5.19 16.22 9.87
N VAL A 54 -4.63 16.90 8.87
CA VAL A 54 -4.10 18.28 9.00
C VAL A 54 -5.20 19.32 8.81
N ASP A 55 -6.08 19.11 7.83
CA ASP A 55 -7.07 20.10 7.38
C ASP A 55 -8.43 19.50 7.00
N GLY A 56 -8.61 18.19 7.18
CA GLY A 56 -9.89 17.50 6.94
C GLY A 56 -10.27 17.33 5.47
N ARG A 57 -9.47 17.83 4.51
CA ARG A 57 -9.73 17.67 3.08
C ARG A 57 -9.59 16.22 2.67
N GLU A 58 -10.44 15.78 1.76
CA GLU A 58 -10.36 14.45 1.17
C GLU A 58 -9.22 14.38 0.16
N GLY A 59 -8.48 13.29 0.18
CA GLY A 59 -7.40 13.02 -0.76
C GLY A 59 -7.14 11.53 -0.91
N VAL A 60 -6.19 11.21 -1.79
CA VAL A 60 -5.71 9.84 -2.01
C VAL A 60 -4.18 9.86 -1.95
N GLY A 61 -3.60 8.87 -1.28
CA GLY A 61 -2.17 8.62 -1.35
C GLY A 61 -1.85 7.80 -2.60
N ILE A 62 -0.82 8.20 -3.34
CA ILE A 62 -0.28 7.45 -4.48
C ILE A 62 1.19 7.14 -4.18
N LEU A 63 1.54 5.86 -4.20
CA LEU A 63 2.90 5.38 -4.09
C LEU A 63 3.31 4.74 -5.42
N THR A 64 4.47 5.13 -5.94
CA THR A 64 5.01 4.56 -7.16
C THR A 64 6.34 3.90 -6.87
N PHE A 65 6.45 2.63 -7.23
CA PHE A 65 7.64 1.81 -7.09
C PHE A 65 8.16 1.42 -8.47
N VAL A 66 9.48 1.35 -8.61
CA VAL A 66 10.14 0.75 -9.79
C VAL A 66 10.75 -0.56 -9.34
N ARG A 67 10.52 -1.62 -10.13
CA ARG A 67 11.07 -2.96 -9.89
C ARG A 67 12.59 -2.86 -9.87
N VAL A 68 13.19 -3.25 -8.75
CA VAL A 68 14.63 -3.47 -8.66
C VAL A 68 14.97 -4.71 -9.49
N LYS A 69 15.83 -4.55 -10.50
CA LYS A 69 16.34 -5.68 -11.29
C LYS A 69 17.42 -6.39 -10.47
N GLY A 70 17.26 -7.70 -10.27
CA GLY A 70 18.27 -8.49 -9.58
C GLY A 70 19.56 -8.49 -10.41
N SER A 71 20.68 -8.11 -9.80
CA SER A 71 21.99 -8.54 -10.26
C SER A 71 22.10 -10.05 -9.98
N ARG A 72 22.43 -10.86 -10.99
CA ARG A 72 22.86 -12.24 -10.73
C ARG A 72 24.08 -12.17 -9.81
N PRO A 73 24.14 -12.94 -8.72
CA PRO A 73 25.42 -13.18 -8.06
C PRO A 73 26.36 -13.79 -9.09
N GLN A 74 27.55 -13.21 -9.23
CA GLN A 74 28.63 -13.71 -10.09
C GLN A 74 29.30 -14.92 -9.42
#